data_AF-A0A8R1HKA9-F1
#
_entry.id   AF-A0A8R1HKA9-F1
#
_cell.length_a   1.000
_cell.length_b   1.000
_cell.length_c   1.000
_cell.angle_alpha   90.00
_cell.angle_beta   90.00
_cell.angle_gamma   90.00
#
_symmetry.space_group_name_H-M   'P 1'
#
loop_
_entity.id
_entity.type
_entity.pdbx_description
1 polymer ?
#
loop_
_entity_poly.entity_id
_entity_poly.type
_entity_poly.pdbx_seq_one_letter_code
_entity_poly.pdbx_strand_id
1 'polypeptide(L)'
;MEYQVDGMFWGKNGYGPRKVLGVMQEVQKMIATWKGEYEVSDSFGILVYNDCAGYDHHSYSYKPNNAIFSYRYGKCNIVVFRSKLWNSISDKERDRFENGMIRLQNTGLPIKKDYKGYPEELAKKYFSNWGFMGMVAFKRDLSFREANTKHRQWPGHWAKVQVNHADRKFCDKYGEYYFVLGGYL
;
A
#
# COMPACT_ATOMS: atom_id res chain seq x y z
N MET A 1 -11.60 15.76 22.65
CA MET A 1 -12.58 16.22 21.65
C MET A 1 -12.11 15.65 20.32
N GLU A 2 -12.90 14.75 19.73
CA GLU A 2 -12.59 14.13 18.42
C GLU A 2 -13.21 14.98 17.31
N TYR A 3 -12.49 15.19 16.21
CA TYR A 3 -13.01 15.89 15.04
C TYR A 3 -12.60 15.18 13.75
N GLN A 4 -13.40 15.37 12.70
CA GLN A 4 -13.30 14.71 11.40
C GLN A 4 -12.87 15.74 10.35
N VAL A 5 -11.76 15.47 9.64
CA VAL A 5 -11.31 16.24 8.47
C VAL A 5 -10.88 15.24 7.40
N ASP A 6 -11.38 15.40 6.16
CA ASP A 6 -10.97 14.64 4.97
C ASP A 6 -10.96 13.11 5.11
N GLY A 7 -11.94 12.54 5.84
CA GLY A 7 -12.04 11.09 6.01
C GLY A 7 -11.04 10.49 7.01
N MET A 8 -10.34 11.31 7.79
CA MET A 8 -9.41 10.87 8.85
C MET A 8 -9.88 11.30 10.25
N PHE A 9 -9.70 10.41 11.24
CA PHE A 9 -10.06 10.64 12.65
C PHE A 9 -8.81 10.85 13.53
N TRP A 10 -8.91 11.83 14.45
CA TRP A 10 -7.90 12.14 15.45
C TRP A 10 -8.47 11.96 16.88
N GLY A 11 -7.83 11.10 17.71
CA GLY A 11 -8.24 10.79 19.10
C GLY A 11 -7.27 9.86 19.86
N LYS A 12 -7.30 9.87 21.20
CA LYS A 12 -6.38 9.17 22.14
C LYS A 12 -6.67 7.66 22.28
N ASN A 13 -6.51 6.88 21.22
CA ASN A 13 -6.71 5.42 21.14
C ASN A 13 -8.12 5.01 20.70
N GLY A 14 -8.18 4.44 19.49
CA GLY A 14 -9.20 3.47 19.10
C GLY A 14 -10.55 4.06 18.73
N TYR A 15 -11.07 3.61 17.59
CA TYR A 15 -12.48 3.71 17.25
C TYR A 15 -13.37 3.34 18.45
N GLY A 16 -14.42 4.13 18.71
CA GLY A 16 -15.52 3.67 19.57
C GLY A 16 -16.12 2.36 19.03
N PRO A 17 -16.68 1.48 19.88
CA PRO A 17 -17.08 0.11 19.52
C PRO A 17 -17.96 0.01 18.26
N ARG A 18 -18.86 0.98 18.04
CA ARG A 18 -19.74 1.01 16.86
C ARG A 18 -18.99 1.22 15.53
N LYS A 19 -17.92 2.02 15.53
CA LYS A 19 -17.11 2.25 14.32
C LYS A 19 -16.16 1.09 14.06
N VAL A 20 -15.64 0.43 15.11
CA VAL A 20 -14.92 -0.86 14.98
C VAL A 20 -15.83 -1.88 14.30
N LEU A 21 -17.08 -2.00 14.75
CA LEU A 21 -18.05 -2.92 14.14
C LEU A 21 -18.29 -2.62 12.66
N GLY A 22 -18.38 -1.34 12.26
CA GLY A 22 -18.52 -0.96 10.85
C GLY A 22 -17.32 -1.41 9.99
N VAL A 23 -16.10 -1.13 10.45
CA VAL A 23 -14.87 -1.58 9.76
C VAL A 23 -14.77 -3.10 9.75
N MET A 24 -15.10 -3.77 10.85
CA MET A 24 -15.12 -5.24 10.92
C MET A 24 -16.14 -5.82 9.94
N GLN A 25 -17.32 -5.23 9.80
CA GLN A 25 -18.33 -5.67 8.83
C GLN A 25 -17.86 -5.46 7.39
N GLU A 26 -17.17 -4.37 7.08
CA GLU A 26 -16.59 -4.13 5.76
C GLU A 26 -15.48 -5.15 5.45
N VAL A 27 -14.54 -5.35 6.38
CA VAL A 27 -13.50 -6.38 6.28
C VAL A 27 -14.11 -7.77 6.13
N GLN A 28 -15.14 -8.11 6.92
CA GLN A 28 -15.84 -9.39 6.83
C GLN A 28 -16.53 -9.57 5.48
N LYS A 29 -17.18 -8.53 4.94
CA LYS A 29 -17.77 -8.56 3.60
C LYS A 29 -16.70 -8.79 2.55
N MET A 30 -15.58 -8.08 2.61
CA MET A 30 -14.49 -8.24 1.65
C MET A 30 -13.84 -9.62 1.74
N ILE A 31 -13.64 -10.15 2.94
CA ILE A 31 -13.17 -11.53 3.16
C ILE A 31 -14.19 -12.54 2.63
N ALA A 32 -15.49 -12.33 2.83
CA ALA A 32 -16.54 -13.20 2.33
C ALA A 32 -16.60 -13.18 0.79
N THR A 33 -16.50 -11.98 0.18
CA THR A 33 -16.36 -11.81 -1.27
C THR A 33 -15.13 -12.53 -1.77
N TRP A 34 -13.96 -12.31 -1.15
CA TRP A 34 -12.74 -13.01 -1.53
C TRP A 34 -12.85 -14.52 -1.34
N LYS A 35 -13.51 -15.01 -0.30
CA LYS A 35 -13.75 -16.45 -0.10
C LYS A 35 -14.64 -17.06 -1.19
N GLY A 36 -15.63 -16.31 -1.68
CA GLY A 36 -16.49 -16.73 -2.79
C GLY A 36 -15.83 -16.59 -4.17
N GLU A 37 -14.90 -15.65 -4.31
CA GLU A 37 -14.15 -15.39 -5.54
C GLU A 37 -12.75 -16.01 -5.56
N TYR A 38 -12.33 -16.72 -4.51
CA TYR A 38 -10.94 -17.15 -4.37
C TYR A 38 -10.65 -18.17 -5.46
N GLU A 39 -9.93 -17.72 -6.47
CA GLU A 39 -9.42 -18.58 -7.52
C GLU A 39 -8.04 -19.09 -7.13
N VAL A 40 -7.69 -20.28 -7.63
CA VAL A 40 -6.39 -20.92 -7.38
C VAL A 40 -5.21 -20.06 -7.88
N SER A 41 -5.47 -19.05 -8.72
CA SER A 41 -4.50 -18.08 -9.24
C SER A 41 -4.34 -16.83 -8.38
N ASP A 42 -5.21 -16.55 -7.41
CA ASP A 42 -5.11 -15.36 -6.58
C ASP A 42 -3.83 -15.38 -5.75
N SER A 43 -3.29 -14.22 -5.44
CA SER A 43 -2.13 -14.06 -4.58
C SER A 43 -2.27 -12.79 -3.76
N PHE A 44 -1.70 -12.78 -2.56
CA PHE A 44 -1.91 -11.70 -1.61
C PHE A 44 -0.59 -11.16 -1.10
N GLY A 45 -0.54 -9.86 -0.89
CA GLY A 45 0.50 -9.25 -0.07
C GLY A 45 -0.12 -8.58 1.14
N ILE A 46 0.57 -8.73 2.26
CA ILE A 46 0.12 -8.32 3.58
C ILE A 46 1.19 -7.38 4.11
N LEU A 47 0.80 -6.18 4.49
CA LEU A 47 1.64 -5.14 5.05
C LEU A 47 1.24 -4.89 6.48
N VAL A 48 2.21 -4.83 7.39
CA VAL A 48 2.01 -4.48 8.79
C VAL A 48 3.09 -3.46 9.16
N TYR A 49 2.68 -2.33 9.70
CA TYR A 49 3.59 -1.25 10.10
C TYR A 49 3.03 -0.46 11.28
N ASN A 50 3.89 0.33 11.92
CA ASN A 50 3.54 1.09 13.12
C ASN A 50 2.40 2.10 12.88
N ASP A 51 1.65 2.44 13.93
CA ASP A 51 0.64 3.49 13.90
C ASP A 51 1.19 4.79 13.30
N CYS A 52 0.41 5.36 12.39
CA CYS A 52 0.64 6.65 11.77
C CYS A 52 -0.66 7.11 11.12
N ALA A 53 -0.74 8.42 10.87
CA ALA A 53 -1.84 9.04 10.15
C ALA A 53 -1.26 10.07 9.17
N GLY A 54 -1.97 10.34 8.08
CA GLY A 54 -1.58 11.38 7.13
C GLY A 54 -0.85 10.84 5.91
N TYR A 55 -1.07 11.51 4.78
CA TYR A 55 -0.55 11.11 3.48
C TYR A 55 0.97 11.32 3.32
N ASP A 56 1.60 11.95 4.29
CA ASP A 56 3.04 12.11 4.47
C ASP A 56 3.70 10.93 5.19
N HIS A 57 2.93 9.95 5.66
CA HIS A 57 3.46 8.72 6.28
C HIS A 57 3.10 7.49 5.48
N HIS A 58 1.91 7.48 4.87
CA HIS A 58 1.48 6.42 3.98
C HIS A 58 0.49 6.94 2.94
N SER A 59 0.45 6.35 1.76
CA SER A 59 -0.54 6.71 0.75
C SER A 59 -0.80 5.51 -0.14
N TYR A 60 -2.05 5.33 -0.55
CA TYR A 60 -2.46 4.17 -1.34
C TYR A 60 -3.38 4.57 -2.50
N SER A 61 -3.25 3.84 -3.60
CA SER A 61 -4.21 3.81 -4.70
C SER A 61 -4.42 2.36 -5.10
N TYR A 62 -5.67 1.97 -5.34
CA TYR A 62 -6.01 0.57 -5.60
C TYR A 62 -7.26 0.48 -6.46
N LYS A 63 -7.36 -0.60 -7.23
CA LYS A 63 -8.58 -0.93 -7.95
C LYS A 63 -9.65 -1.46 -6.98
N PRO A 64 -10.95 -1.25 -7.27
CA PRO A 64 -12.02 -1.80 -6.44
C PRO A 64 -11.81 -3.29 -6.17
N ASN A 65 -12.02 -3.71 -4.93
CA ASN A 65 -11.87 -5.10 -4.44
C ASN A 65 -10.44 -5.68 -4.40
N ASN A 66 -9.41 -4.90 -4.75
CA ASN A 66 -8.01 -5.36 -4.72
C ASN A 66 -7.27 -5.06 -3.41
N ALA A 67 -7.85 -4.31 -2.46
CA ALA A 67 -7.19 -4.05 -1.18
C ALA A 67 -8.17 -3.81 -0.02
N ILE A 68 -7.79 -4.33 1.16
CA ILE A 68 -8.44 -4.16 2.46
C ILE A 68 -7.48 -3.42 3.38
N PHE A 69 -8.01 -2.51 4.19
CA PHE A 69 -7.23 -1.69 5.12
C PHE A 69 -7.78 -1.80 6.54
N SER A 70 -6.87 -1.89 7.51
CA SER A 70 -7.17 -1.70 8.93
C SER A 70 -6.16 -0.72 9.49
N TYR A 71 -6.61 0.49 9.81
CA TYR A 71 -5.72 1.54 10.29
C TYR A 71 -5.80 1.69 11.80
N ARG A 72 -4.63 1.85 12.43
CA ARG A 72 -4.45 2.24 13.82
C ARG A 72 -5.07 1.28 14.85
N TYR A 73 -5.44 0.07 14.42
CA TYR A 73 -5.96 -0.96 15.31
C TYR A 73 -4.81 -1.62 16.05
N GLY A 74 -4.89 -1.73 17.38
CA GLY A 74 -3.79 -2.32 18.16
C GLY A 74 -2.45 -1.58 18.04
N LYS A 75 -2.46 -0.29 17.67
CA LYS A 75 -1.27 0.55 17.38
C LYS A 75 -0.47 0.12 16.14
N CYS A 76 -1.10 -0.57 15.19
CA CYS A 76 -0.53 -0.85 13.89
C CYS A 76 -1.50 -0.51 12.77
N ASN A 77 -0.96 -0.47 11.56
CA ASN A 77 -1.69 -0.40 10.31
C ASN A 77 -1.46 -1.71 9.54
N ILE A 78 -2.54 -2.27 9.02
CA ILE A 78 -2.54 -3.49 8.23
C ILE A 78 -3.15 -3.18 6.86
N VAL A 79 -2.46 -3.59 5.80
CA VAL A 79 -2.99 -3.53 4.44
C VAL A 79 -2.87 -4.90 3.82
N VAL A 80 -3.96 -5.43 3.29
CA VAL A 80 -3.94 -6.66 2.51
C VAL A 80 -4.34 -6.31 1.11
N PHE A 81 -3.49 -6.61 0.14
CA PHE A 81 -3.83 -6.48 -1.27
C PHE A 81 -3.95 -7.86 -1.92
N ARG A 82 -4.80 -7.96 -2.93
CA ARG A 82 -5.05 -9.15 -3.75
C ARG A 82 -4.65 -8.84 -5.19
N SER A 83 -3.87 -9.72 -5.79
CA SER A 83 -3.67 -9.82 -7.24
C SER A 83 -4.36 -11.07 -7.75
N LYS A 84 -5.20 -10.92 -8.76
CA LYS A 84 -5.93 -12.04 -9.38
C LYS A 84 -5.11 -12.79 -10.42
N LEU A 85 -4.09 -12.13 -10.99
CA LEU A 85 -3.40 -12.62 -12.18
C LEU A 85 -1.91 -12.94 -11.95
N TRP A 86 -1.30 -12.51 -10.84
CA TRP A 86 0.15 -12.66 -10.65
C TRP A 86 0.68 -14.10 -10.82
N ASN A 87 -0.09 -15.11 -10.40
CA ASN A 87 0.33 -16.51 -10.54
C ASN A 87 0.17 -17.04 -11.97
N SER A 88 -0.64 -16.42 -12.82
CA SER A 88 -0.97 -16.90 -14.17
C SER A 88 -0.26 -16.12 -15.28
N ILE A 89 0.27 -14.93 -15.00
CA ILE A 89 1.02 -14.17 -16.00
C ILE A 89 2.35 -14.82 -16.40
N SER A 90 2.90 -14.43 -17.55
CA SER A 90 4.22 -14.89 -18.01
C SER A 90 5.36 -14.16 -17.31
N ASP A 91 6.56 -14.76 -17.30
CA ASP A 91 7.75 -14.11 -16.75
C ASP A 91 8.08 -12.79 -17.45
N LYS A 92 7.86 -12.71 -18.77
CA LYS A 92 8.02 -11.45 -19.52
C LYS A 92 7.09 -10.33 -19.04
N GLU A 93 5.88 -10.66 -18.56
CA GLU A 93 4.98 -9.67 -17.97
C GLU A 93 5.44 -9.27 -16.57
N ARG A 94 5.89 -10.23 -15.74
CA ARG A 94 6.47 -9.94 -14.42
C ARG A 94 7.69 -9.03 -14.53
N ASP A 95 8.60 -9.35 -15.45
CA ASP A 95 9.81 -8.55 -15.71
C ASP A 95 9.46 -7.13 -16.14
N ARG A 96 8.42 -6.95 -16.96
CA ARG A 96 7.96 -5.60 -17.35
C ARG A 96 7.45 -4.81 -16.15
N PHE A 97 6.70 -5.45 -15.26
CA PHE A 97 6.20 -4.83 -14.03
C PHE A 97 7.34 -4.45 -13.08
N GLU A 98 8.28 -5.37 -12.84
CA GLU A 98 9.45 -5.16 -11.98
C GLU A 98 10.39 -4.07 -12.52
N ASN A 99 10.63 -4.06 -13.83
CA ASN A 99 11.39 -3.00 -14.49
C ASN A 99 10.74 -1.61 -14.30
N GLY A 100 9.41 -1.55 -14.18
CA GLY A 100 8.70 -0.33 -13.79
C GLY A 100 9.14 0.19 -12.43
N MET A 101 9.26 -0.70 -11.44
CA MET A 101 9.70 -0.35 -10.10
C MET A 101 11.19 0.01 -10.06
N ILE A 102 12.05 -0.69 -10.81
CA ILE A 102 13.46 -0.35 -10.94
C ILE A 102 13.63 1.06 -11.51
N ARG A 103 12.88 1.41 -12.57
CA ARG A 103 12.89 2.78 -13.13
C ARG A 103 12.43 3.82 -12.12
N LEU A 104 11.39 3.53 -11.35
CA LEU A 104 10.93 4.42 -10.29
C LEU A 104 12.00 4.62 -9.22
N GLN A 105 12.62 3.53 -8.76
CA GLN A 105 13.68 3.56 -7.77
C GLN A 105 14.85 4.43 -8.22
N ASN A 106 15.28 4.28 -9.48
CA ASN A 106 16.35 5.08 -10.07
C ASN A 106 15.97 6.56 -10.27
N THR A 107 14.69 6.85 -10.48
CA THR A 107 14.22 8.24 -10.64
C THR A 107 14.11 8.98 -9.30
N GLY A 108 13.76 8.25 -8.24
CA GLY A 108 13.41 8.82 -6.94
C GLY A 108 12.03 9.50 -6.91
N LEU A 109 11.65 9.95 -5.73
CA LEU A 109 10.38 10.64 -5.46
C LEU A 109 10.62 12.15 -5.36
N PRO A 110 9.77 13.00 -5.94
CA PRO A 110 9.86 14.44 -5.70
C PRO A 110 9.46 14.78 -4.25
N ILE A 111 9.97 15.90 -3.76
CA ILE A 111 9.47 16.51 -2.52
C ILE A 111 8.06 17.02 -2.74
N LYS A 112 7.13 16.64 -1.86
CA LYS A 112 5.74 17.12 -1.85
C LYS A 112 5.31 17.46 -0.43
N LYS A 113 4.25 18.27 -0.30
CA LYS A 113 3.62 18.59 1.00
C LYS A 113 3.05 17.35 1.68
N ASP A 114 2.49 16.44 0.89
CA ASP A 114 2.10 15.09 1.23
C ASP A 114 2.01 14.28 -0.07
N TYR A 115 1.79 12.96 0.03
CA TYR A 115 1.67 12.08 -1.13
C TYR A 115 0.22 11.68 -1.42
N LYS A 116 -0.78 12.49 -1.07
CA LYS A 116 -2.18 12.20 -1.36
C LYS A 116 -2.37 12.05 -2.87
N GLY A 117 -2.92 10.91 -3.31
CA GLY A 117 -3.14 10.60 -4.73
C GLY A 117 -1.88 10.25 -5.54
N TYR A 118 -0.68 10.51 -5.01
CA TYR A 118 0.56 10.27 -5.73
C TYR A 118 0.83 8.79 -6.12
N PRO A 119 0.43 7.77 -5.33
CA PRO A 119 0.56 6.38 -5.76
C PRO A 119 -0.11 6.10 -7.10
N GLU A 120 -1.22 6.76 -7.44
CA GLU A 120 -1.88 6.61 -8.73
C GLU A 120 -1.07 7.24 -9.87
N GLU A 121 -0.46 8.41 -9.63
CA GLU A 121 0.45 9.04 -10.59
C GLU A 121 1.65 8.14 -10.89
N LEU A 122 2.24 7.54 -9.85
CA LEU A 122 3.31 6.56 -9.99
C LEU A 122 2.85 5.33 -10.77
N ALA A 123 1.65 4.82 -10.46
CA ALA A 123 1.05 3.70 -11.16
C ALA A 123 0.97 3.97 -12.67
N LYS A 124 0.33 5.07 -13.05
CA LYS A 124 0.12 5.49 -14.45
C LYS A 124 1.42 5.73 -15.19
N LYS A 125 2.46 6.21 -14.49
CA LYS A 125 3.76 6.53 -15.10
C LYS A 125 4.64 5.30 -15.31
N TYR A 126 4.69 4.38 -14.35
CA TYR A 126 5.70 3.32 -14.32
C TYR A 126 5.18 1.92 -14.60
N PHE A 127 3.86 1.67 -14.44
CA PHE A 127 3.30 0.32 -14.40
C PHE A 127 2.09 0.16 -15.33
N SER A 128 2.08 -0.94 -16.09
CA SER A 128 0.87 -1.46 -16.75
C SER A 128 0.16 -2.45 -15.82
N ASN A 129 -1.16 -2.60 -15.96
CA ASN A 129 -1.95 -3.62 -15.25
C ASN A 129 -1.77 -3.62 -13.72
N TRP A 130 -1.66 -2.43 -13.12
CA TRP A 130 -1.57 -2.29 -11.67
C TRP A 130 -2.94 -2.46 -11.01
N GLY A 131 -2.98 -3.24 -9.94
CA GLY A 131 -4.13 -3.41 -9.06
C GLY A 131 -4.01 -2.64 -7.75
N PHE A 132 -2.78 -2.39 -7.31
CA PHE A 132 -2.45 -1.70 -6.06
C PHE A 132 -1.14 -0.92 -6.21
N MET A 133 -1.10 0.27 -5.62
CA MET A 133 0.11 1.06 -5.40
C MET A 133 0.08 1.64 -3.99
N GLY A 134 1.11 1.36 -3.22
CA GLY A 134 1.28 1.84 -1.86
C GLY A 134 2.60 2.57 -1.67
N MET A 135 2.59 3.56 -0.81
CA MET A 135 3.77 4.24 -0.30
C MET A 135 3.71 4.21 1.22
N VAL A 136 4.80 3.83 1.88
CA VAL A 136 4.93 3.85 3.34
C VAL A 136 6.30 4.44 3.68
N ALA A 137 6.33 5.47 4.51
CA ALA A 137 7.57 6.10 4.94
C ALA A 137 8.46 5.05 5.63
N PHE A 138 9.75 5.04 5.30
CA PHE A 138 10.69 3.99 5.73
C PHE A 138 10.79 3.83 7.25
N LYS A 139 10.61 4.94 7.99
CA LYS A 139 10.62 5.00 9.47
C LYS A 139 9.35 4.44 10.15
N ARG A 140 8.49 3.72 9.43
CA ARG A 140 7.28 3.09 10.00
C ARG A 140 7.45 1.60 10.34
N ASP A 141 8.67 1.08 10.22
CA ASP A 141 9.01 -0.32 10.50
C ASP A 141 8.12 -1.31 9.73
N LEU A 142 7.99 -1.07 8.42
CA LEU A 142 7.19 -1.90 7.54
C LEU A 142 7.70 -3.33 7.51
N SER A 143 6.82 -4.26 7.87
CA SER A 143 6.94 -5.69 7.59
C SER A 143 5.96 -6.06 6.50
N PHE A 144 6.38 -6.90 5.55
CA PHE A 144 5.50 -7.45 4.53
C PHE A 144 5.62 -8.97 4.44
N ARG A 145 4.53 -9.61 4.03
CA ARG A 145 4.39 -11.05 3.82
C ARG A 145 3.54 -11.30 2.58
N GLU A 146 3.66 -12.49 2.04
CA GLU A 146 2.89 -12.95 0.90
C GLU A 146 2.11 -14.22 1.22
N ALA A 147 1.01 -14.44 0.49
CA ALA A 147 0.22 -15.66 0.57
C ALA A 147 -0.20 -16.12 -0.82
N ASN A 148 -0.22 -17.44 -1.01
CA ASN A 148 -0.51 -18.12 -2.29
C ASN A 148 0.30 -17.55 -3.48
N THR A 149 1.59 -17.26 -3.29
CA THR A 149 2.47 -16.77 -4.35
C THR A 149 3.35 -17.90 -4.85
N LYS A 150 3.23 -18.28 -6.13
CA LYS A 150 3.85 -19.51 -6.67
C LYS A 150 5.24 -19.30 -7.29
N HIS A 151 5.54 -18.09 -7.75
CA HIS A 151 6.72 -17.84 -8.60
C HIS A 151 7.73 -16.90 -7.92
N ARG A 152 7.39 -15.61 -7.82
CA ARG A 152 8.25 -14.58 -7.21
C ARG A 152 7.67 -14.14 -5.88
N GLN A 153 8.53 -13.83 -4.90
CA GLN A 153 8.08 -13.24 -3.64
C GLN A 153 7.34 -11.94 -3.92
N TRP A 154 6.22 -11.72 -3.22
CA TRP A 154 5.30 -10.60 -3.38
C TRP A 154 4.48 -10.58 -4.71
N PRO A 155 3.15 -10.32 -4.69
CA PRO A 155 2.34 -10.23 -5.90
C PRO A 155 2.51 -8.94 -6.73
N GLY A 156 3.74 -8.69 -7.19
CA GLY A 156 4.13 -7.49 -7.92
C GLY A 156 5.60 -7.17 -7.68
N HIS A 157 5.92 -5.95 -7.25
CA HIS A 157 7.26 -5.61 -6.78
C HIS A 157 7.24 -4.50 -5.72
N TRP A 158 8.29 -4.39 -4.92
CA TRP A 158 8.47 -3.28 -3.99
C TRP A 158 9.90 -2.78 -4.04
N ALA A 159 10.12 -1.52 -3.67
CA ALA A 159 11.45 -0.94 -3.57
C ALA A 159 11.53 0.10 -2.46
N LYS A 160 12.72 0.24 -1.88
CA LYS A 160 13.09 1.43 -1.08
C LYS A 160 13.49 2.53 -2.06
N VAL A 161 12.69 3.60 -2.10
CA VAL A 161 12.87 4.72 -3.04
C VAL A 161 13.24 5.98 -2.27
N GLN A 162 14.29 6.67 -2.73
CA GLN A 162 14.76 7.92 -2.14
C GLN A 162 13.89 9.10 -2.56
N VAL A 163 13.71 10.07 -1.66
CA VAL A 163 13.14 11.38 -2.00
C VAL A 163 14.27 12.27 -2.54
N ASN A 164 14.10 12.81 -3.75
CA ASN A 164 15.09 13.67 -4.41
C ASN A 164 15.27 14.97 -3.64
N HIS A 165 16.48 15.20 -3.12
CA HIS A 165 16.79 16.34 -2.27
C HIS A 165 17.39 17.50 -3.08
N ALA A 166 16.90 18.71 -2.83
CA ALA A 166 17.67 19.93 -3.02
C ALA A 166 18.10 20.57 -1.67
N ASP A 167 17.44 20.25 -0.55
CA ASP A 167 17.70 20.84 0.78
C ASP A 167 17.51 19.81 1.90
N ARG A 168 18.52 19.69 2.79
CA ARG A 168 18.58 18.71 3.89
C ARG A 168 17.56 18.99 5.00
N LYS A 169 17.10 20.22 5.19
CA LYS A 169 16.11 20.56 6.25
C LYS A 169 14.72 19.96 6.00
N PHE A 170 14.38 19.66 4.75
CA PHE A 170 13.09 19.09 4.37
C PHE A 170 13.00 17.57 4.64
N CYS A 171 14.14 16.88 4.76
CA CYS A 171 14.24 15.43 4.90
C CYS A 171 13.60 14.90 6.19
N ASP A 172 13.77 15.63 7.29
CA ASP A 172 13.28 15.19 8.60
C ASP A 172 11.76 15.18 8.68
N LYS A 173 11.09 15.98 7.83
CA LYS A 173 9.64 16.11 7.84
C LYS A 173 8.91 14.96 7.14
N TYR A 174 9.44 14.43 6.05
CA TYR A 174 8.74 13.46 5.19
C TYR A 174 9.38 12.07 5.16
N GLY A 175 10.58 11.92 5.72
CA GLY A 175 11.40 10.72 5.59
C GLY A 175 12.21 10.74 4.30
N GLU A 176 13.49 10.40 4.42
CA GLU A 176 14.44 10.34 3.30
C GLU A 176 14.09 9.25 2.27
N TYR A 177 13.31 8.26 2.70
CA TYR A 177 12.95 7.10 1.92
C TYR A 177 11.50 6.68 2.17
N TYR A 178 10.90 6.12 1.13
CA TYR A 178 9.63 5.40 1.21
C TYR A 178 9.84 3.98 0.71
N PHE A 179 9.17 3.02 1.34
CA PHE A 179 8.81 1.79 0.67
C PHE A 179 7.70 2.11 -0.33
N VAL A 180 7.97 1.88 -1.61
CA VAL A 180 6.95 1.90 -2.66
C VAL A 180 6.63 0.47 -3.03
N LEU A 181 5.34 0.14 -3.04
CA LEU A 181 4.84 -1.21 -3.23
C LEU A 181 3.85 -1.23 -4.38
N GLY A 182 4.17 -1.95 -5.44
CA GLY A 182 3.28 -2.21 -6.57
C GLY A 182 2.70 -3.60 -6.50
N GLY A 183 1.38 -3.70 -6.64
CA GLY A 183 0.66 -4.95 -6.81
C GLY A 183 0.12 -5.07 -8.23
N TYR A 184 0.36 -6.21 -8.87
CA TYR A 184 -0.26 -6.53 -10.15
C TYR A 184 -1.78 -6.75 -9.99
N LEU A 185 -2.55 -6.61 -11.06
CA LEU A 185 -4.01 -6.82 -11.06
C LEU A 185 -4.43 -8.20 -10.53
#